data_AF-A0A1G9UBY1-F1
#
_entry.id   AF-A0A1G9UBY1-F1
#
_cell.length_a   1.000
_cell.length_b   1.000
_cell.length_c   1.000
_cell.angle_alpha   90.00
_cell.angle_beta   90.00
_cell.angle_gamma   90.00
#
_symmetry.space_group_name_H-M   'P 1'
#
loop_
_entity.id
_entity.type
_entity.pdbx_description
1 polymer ?
#
loop_
_entity_poly.entity_id
_entity_poly.type
_entity_poly.pdbx_seq_one_letter_code
_entity_poly.pdbx_strand_id
1 'polypeptide(L)'
;MAVVLTRSPAYWADAFYVIPDQPGKPIVIDFQLRFKHLKKTERKELDQRLEVNARRYRERLQAISEGKADPGFTPEILDKEVLDLVLVDWSGFQDEGGSPAIYTPAARAQLVEDFPGIEAAFIASYLQSRDPDQKREAAAKNSEVPSGTT
;
A
#
# COMPACT_ATOMS: atom_id res chain seq x y z
N MET A 1 -19.34 -16.19 14.96
CA MET A 1 -19.62 -15.06 14.06
C MET A 1 -20.13 -15.60 12.73
N ALA A 2 -21.24 -15.05 12.20
CA ALA A 2 -21.79 -15.45 10.91
C ALA A 2 -21.12 -14.63 9.79
N VAL A 3 -20.68 -15.30 8.72
CA VAL A 3 -20.11 -14.64 7.54
C VAL A 3 -21.25 -14.10 6.69
N VAL A 4 -21.45 -12.78 6.69
CA VAL A 4 -22.44 -12.11 5.83
C VAL A 4 -21.87 -11.95 4.43
N LEU A 5 -22.45 -12.64 3.44
CA LEU A 5 -22.11 -12.49 2.02
C LEU A 5 -22.65 -11.15 1.47
N THR A 6 -22.03 -10.03 1.83
CA THR A 6 -22.34 -8.72 1.24
C THR A 6 -21.35 -8.37 0.11
N ARG A 7 -21.85 -7.61 -0.90
CA ARG A 7 -21.09 -7.06 -2.03
C ARG A 7 -19.72 -6.54 -1.55
N SER A 8 -18.62 -7.04 -2.15
CA SER A 8 -17.21 -6.74 -1.83
C SER A 8 -17.01 -5.55 -0.89
N PRO A 9 -16.86 -5.77 0.42
CA PRO A 9 -16.52 -4.69 1.34
C PRO A 9 -15.15 -4.09 0.97
N ALA A 10 -14.92 -2.84 1.37
CA ALA A 10 -13.59 -2.24 1.36
C ALA A 10 -13.09 -2.16 2.81
N TYR A 11 -11.78 -2.18 3.01
CA TYR A 11 -11.15 -2.17 4.33
C TYR A 11 -10.10 -1.06 4.40
N TRP A 12 -9.91 -0.52 5.60
CA TRP A 12 -8.86 0.46 5.88
C TRP A 12 -7.56 -0.24 6.27
N ALA A 13 -6.44 0.33 5.86
CA ALA A 13 -5.10 -0.07 6.22
C ALA A 13 -4.27 1.16 6.55
N ASP A 14 -3.48 1.06 7.62
CA ASP A 14 -2.55 2.12 7.99
C ASP A 14 -1.33 2.08 7.07
N ALA A 15 -0.77 3.26 6.82
CA ALA A 15 0.38 3.45 5.98
C ALA A 15 1.19 4.63 6.53
N PHE A 16 2.49 4.63 6.24
CA PHE A 16 3.35 5.74 6.58
C PHE A 16 4.32 6.01 5.43
N TYR A 17 4.74 7.25 5.29
CA TYR A 17 5.73 7.69 4.33
C TYR A 17 6.80 8.52 5.05
N VAL A 18 8.05 8.27 4.73
CA VAL A 18 9.19 8.89 5.41
C VAL A 18 9.95 9.76 4.43
N ILE A 19 10.02 11.06 4.72
CA ILE A 19 10.80 12.03 3.94
C ILE A 19 12.15 12.24 4.65
N PRO A 20 13.27 11.94 3.97
CA PRO A 20 14.59 12.23 4.49
C PRO A 20 14.88 13.73 4.34
N ASP A 21 14.47 14.54 5.33
CA ASP A 21 14.67 16.00 5.32
C ASP A 21 16.07 16.39 5.86
N GLN A 22 16.37 16.03 7.12
CA GLN A 22 17.68 16.30 7.73
C GLN A 22 18.36 15.04 8.26
N PRO A 23 19.71 14.98 8.29
CA PRO A 23 20.43 13.90 8.94
C PRO A 23 19.97 13.72 10.39
N GLY A 24 19.32 12.59 10.67
CA GLY A 24 18.84 12.22 12.01
C GLY A 24 17.44 12.74 12.40
N LYS A 25 16.73 13.47 11.52
CA LYS A 25 15.33 13.89 11.75
C LYS A 25 14.48 13.65 10.50
N PRO A 26 14.07 12.39 10.27
CA PRO A 26 13.12 12.10 9.21
C PRO A 26 11.74 12.68 9.55
N ILE A 27 11.03 13.18 8.54
CA ILE A 27 9.61 13.53 8.66
C ILE A 27 8.82 12.26 8.36
N VAL A 28 7.98 11.83 9.31
CA VAL A 28 7.08 10.69 9.13
C VAL A 28 5.67 11.24 8.93
N ILE A 29 5.03 10.79 7.85
CA ILE A 29 3.65 11.12 7.51
C ILE A 29 2.84 9.85 7.64
N ASP A 30 1.97 9.79 8.64
CA ASP A 30 1.03 8.68 8.87
C ASP A 30 -0.31 8.99 8.20
N PHE A 31 -0.88 8.00 7.51
CA PHE A 31 -2.15 8.13 6.80
C PHE A 31 -2.85 6.77 6.69
N GLN A 32 -4.11 6.79 6.29
CA GLN A 32 -4.91 5.59 6.08
C GLN A 32 -5.34 5.47 4.62
N LEU A 33 -5.29 4.25 4.11
CA LEU A 33 -5.71 3.92 2.75
C LEU A 33 -6.87 2.95 2.82
N ARG A 34 -7.86 3.14 1.94
CA ARG A 34 -8.99 2.23 1.83
C ARG A 34 -8.85 1.38 0.58
N PHE A 35 -8.79 0.07 0.78
CA PHE A 35 -8.64 -0.89 -0.29
C PHE A 35 -9.90 -1.72 -0.52
N LYS A 36 -10.23 -1.97 -1.78
CA LYS A 36 -11.32 -2.87 -2.18
C LYS A 36 -10.93 -4.33 -1.93
N HIS A 37 -11.86 -5.13 -1.40
CA HIS A 37 -11.71 -6.58 -1.47
C HIS A 37 -11.89 -7.08 -2.90
N LEU A 38 -10.78 -7.49 -3.52
CA LEU A 38 -10.77 -8.19 -4.80
C LEU A 38 -11.45 -9.56 -4.69
N LYS A 39 -12.15 -9.96 -5.74
CA LYS A 39 -12.66 -11.32 -5.88
C LYS A 39 -11.51 -12.30 -6.02
N LYS A 40 -11.75 -13.59 -5.76
CA LYS A 40 -10.73 -14.64 -5.85
C LYS A 40 -10.02 -14.67 -7.22
N THR A 41 -10.76 -14.50 -8.31
CA THR A 41 -10.21 -14.47 -9.68
C THR A 41 -9.35 -13.24 -9.91
N GLU A 42 -9.86 -12.05 -9.62
CA GLU A 42 -9.16 -10.76 -9.74
C GLU A 42 -7.87 -10.75 -8.90
N ARG A 43 -7.94 -11.26 -7.66
CA ARG A 43 -6.78 -11.38 -6.78
C ARG A 43 -5.72 -12.30 -7.37
N LYS A 44 -6.12 -13.48 -7.89
CA LYS A 44 -5.18 -14.45 -8.46
C LYS A 44 -4.45 -13.87 -9.68
N GLU A 45 -5.17 -13.16 -10.54
CA GLU A 45 -4.58 -12.49 -11.71
C GLU A 45 -3.59 -11.40 -11.31
N LEU A 46 -3.97 -10.55 -10.34
CA LEU A 46 -3.07 -9.53 -9.79
C LEU A 46 -1.81 -10.15 -9.19
N ASP A 47 -1.96 -11.23 -8.42
CA ASP A 47 -0.84 -11.91 -7.78
C ASP A 47 0.13 -12.52 -8.79
N GLN A 48 -0.38 -13.08 -9.90
CA GLN A 48 0.47 -13.57 -10.98
C GLN A 48 1.31 -12.45 -11.61
N ARG A 49 0.70 -11.28 -11.88
CA ARG A 49 1.41 -10.12 -12.43
C ARG A 49 2.46 -9.59 -11.45
N LEU A 50 2.13 -9.51 -10.16
CA LEU A 50 3.07 -9.10 -9.11
C LEU A 50 4.23 -10.09 -8.94
N GLU A 51 3.98 -11.39 -9.06
CA GLU A 51 5.02 -12.42 -8.99
C GLU A 51 6.01 -12.31 -10.15
N VAL A 52 5.53 -12.00 -11.36
CA VAL A 52 6.39 -11.72 -12.51
C VAL A 52 7.29 -10.51 -12.23
N ASN A 53 6.75 -9.42 -11.66
CA ASN A 53 7.56 -8.27 -11.25
C ASN A 53 8.63 -8.67 -10.23
N ALA A 54 8.25 -9.37 -9.17
CA ALA A 54 9.15 -9.79 -8.10
C ALA A 54 10.25 -10.73 -8.60
N ARG A 55 9.95 -11.59 -9.59
CA ARG A 55 10.95 -12.45 -10.24
C ARG A 55 11.93 -11.62 -11.07
N ARG A 56 11.44 -10.75 -11.97
CA ARG A 56 12.29 -9.87 -12.80
C ARG A 56 13.19 -8.98 -11.94
N TYR A 57 12.66 -8.45 -10.83
CA TYR A 57 13.44 -7.64 -9.89
C TYR A 57 14.57 -8.46 -9.22
N ARG A 58 14.28 -9.70 -8.78
CA ARG A 58 15.30 -10.60 -8.22
C ARG A 58 16.38 -10.96 -9.24
N GLU A 59 16.00 -11.28 -10.47
CA GLU A 59 16.95 -11.57 -11.56
C GLU A 59 17.87 -10.38 -11.83
N ARG A 60 17.32 -9.17 -11.85
CA ARG A 60 18.08 -7.93 -11.97
C ARG A 60 19.06 -7.73 -10.83
N LEU A 61 18.62 -7.86 -9.58
CA LEU A 61 19.50 -7.74 -8.41
C LEU A 61 20.62 -8.79 -8.44
N GLN A 62 20.30 -10.01 -8.85
CA GLN A 62 21.28 -11.06 -9.02
C GLN A 62 22.32 -10.70 -10.09
N ALA A 63 21.89 -10.26 -11.28
CA ALA A 63 22.80 -9.84 -12.35
C ALA A 63 23.73 -8.71 -11.91
N ILE A 64 23.19 -7.69 -11.23
CA ILE A 64 23.98 -6.59 -10.66
C ILE A 64 25.00 -7.10 -9.64
N SER A 65 24.58 -7.99 -8.73
CA SER A 65 25.47 -8.55 -7.72
C SER A 65 26.59 -9.41 -8.32
N GLU A 66 26.34 -10.04 -9.46
CA GLU A 66 27.31 -10.86 -10.21
C GLU A 66 28.16 -10.01 -11.18
N GLY A 67 27.97 -8.69 -11.23
CA GLY A 67 28.68 -7.78 -12.14
C GLY A 67 28.33 -7.98 -13.62
N LYS A 68 27.19 -8.61 -13.91
CA LYS A 68 26.67 -8.80 -15.27
C LYS A 68 25.92 -7.56 -15.74
N ALA A 69 25.69 -7.46 -17.05
CA ALA A 69 24.85 -6.40 -17.61
C ALA A 69 23.45 -6.43 -16.98
N ASP A 70 22.95 -5.25 -16.60
CA ASP A 70 21.59 -5.09 -16.07
C ASP A 70 20.60 -5.50 -17.18
N PRO A 71 19.76 -6.55 -16.97
CA PRO A 71 18.76 -6.97 -17.95
C PRO A 71 17.65 -5.92 -18.14
N GLY A 72 17.66 -4.83 -17.36
CA GLY A 72 16.62 -3.85 -17.29
C GLY A 72 15.46 -4.33 -16.42
N PHE A 73 14.53 -3.42 -16.15
CA PHE A 73 13.31 -3.75 -15.41
C PHE A 73 12.11 -3.14 -16.13
N THR A 74 11.33 -4.01 -16.78
CA THR A 74 10.01 -3.66 -17.31
C THR A 74 8.97 -4.41 -16.48
N PRO A 75 8.18 -3.72 -15.64
CA PRO A 75 7.14 -4.36 -14.86
C PRO A 75 6.00 -4.87 -15.75
N GLU A 76 5.42 -6.00 -15.37
CA GLU A 76 4.18 -6.59 -15.91
C GLU A 76 2.93 -5.81 -15.47
N ILE A 77 3.02 -5.14 -14.33
CA ILE A 77 2.00 -4.24 -13.80
C ILE A 77 2.69 -3.09 -13.08
N LEU A 78 2.30 -1.86 -13.40
CA LEU A 78 2.78 -0.65 -12.73
C LEU A 78 2.06 -0.47 -11.38
N ASP A 79 2.72 0.19 -10.44
CA ASP A 79 2.13 0.55 -9.15
C ASP A 79 0.81 1.33 -9.34
N LYS A 80 0.80 2.27 -10.30
CA LYS A 80 -0.41 3.00 -10.71
C LYS A 80 -1.56 2.07 -11.08
N GLU A 81 -1.29 1.04 -11.89
CA GLU A 81 -2.31 0.08 -12.32
C GLU A 81 -2.82 -0.75 -11.14
N VAL A 82 -1.94 -1.14 -10.21
CA VAL A 82 -2.35 -1.83 -8.98
C VAL A 82 -3.28 -0.92 -8.16
N LEU A 83 -2.89 0.34 -7.93
CA LEU A 83 -3.69 1.29 -7.16
C LEU A 83 -5.01 1.63 -7.84
N ASP A 84 -5.06 1.74 -9.16
CA ASP A 84 -6.32 1.93 -9.91
C ASP A 84 -7.30 0.76 -9.72
N LEU A 85 -6.79 -0.46 -9.48
CA LEU A 85 -7.62 -1.63 -9.22
C LEU A 85 -8.11 -1.72 -7.77
N VAL A 86 -7.32 -1.25 -6.80
CA VAL A 86 -7.51 -1.58 -5.38
C VAL A 86 -7.79 -0.39 -4.48
N LEU A 87 -7.25 0.80 -4.76
CA LEU A 87 -7.38 1.97 -3.88
C LEU A 87 -8.69 2.72 -4.19
N VAL A 88 -9.54 2.85 -3.18
CA VAL A 88 -10.87 3.46 -3.32
C VAL A 88 -11.06 4.73 -2.51
N ASP A 89 -10.25 4.97 -1.49
CA ASP A 89 -10.33 6.15 -0.62
C ASP A 89 -9.03 6.33 0.20
N TRP A 90 -8.89 7.46 0.87
CA TRP A 90 -7.80 7.73 1.82
C TRP A 90 -8.23 8.62 2.99
N SER A 91 -7.39 8.75 4.01
CA SER A 91 -7.54 9.69 5.12
C SER A 91 -6.16 10.08 5.66
N GLY A 92 -6.04 11.25 6.28
CA GLY A 92 -4.77 11.79 6.81
C GLY A 92 -4.07 12.79 5.89
N PHE A 93 -4.65 13.09 4.73
CA PHE A 93 -4.17 14.15 3.82
C PHE A 93 -4.98 15.43 4.01
N GLN A 94 -4.31 16.57 3.92
CA GLN A 94 -4.92 17.91 3.95
C GLN A 94 -4.64 18.64 2.65
N ASP A 95 -5.57 19.49 2.21
CA ASP A 95 -5.36 20.44 1.12
C ASP A 95 -4.61 21.69 1.61
N GLU A 96 -4.32 22.61 0.69
CA GLU A 96 -3.64 23.89 1.00
C GLU A 96 -4.42 24.76 2.00
N GLY A 97 -5.73 24.55 2.13
CA GLY A 97 -6.60 25.24 3.09
C GLY A 97 -6.69 24.55 4.46
N GLY A 98 -5.95 23.47 4.68
CA GLY A 98 -6.00 22.68 5.91
C GLY A 98 -7.25 21.80 6.05
N SER A 99 -8.07 21.69 5.01
CA SER A 99 -9.24 20.81 4.99
C SER A 99 -8.84 19.39 4.58
N PRO A 100 -9.57 18.34 4.99
CA PRO A 100 -9.28 16.97 4.56
C PRO A 100 -9.32 16.84 3.03
N ALA A 101 -8.23 16.37 2.43
CA ALA A 101 -8.13 16.19 1.00
C ALA A 101 -8.98 14.98 0.56
N ILE A 102 -9.91 15.21 -0.35
CA ILE A 102 -10.79 14.15 -0.88
C ILE A 102 -10.00 13.26 -1.85
N TYR A 103 -10.15 11.94 -1.71
CA TYR A 103 -9.54 11.01 -2.66
C TYR A 103 -10.15 11.15 -4.05
N THR A 104 -9.28 11.43 -5.02
CA THR A 104 -9.59 11.29 -6.45
C THR A 104 -8.35 10.77 -7.18
N PRO A 105 -8.49 10.11 -8.35
CA PRO A 105 -7.34 9.71 -9.15
C PRO A 105 -6.43 10.88 -9.54
N ALA A 106 -7.00 12.08 -9.72
CA ALA A 106 -6.24 13.29 -10.03
C ALA A 106 -5.46 13.79 -8.80
N ALA A 107 -6.08 13.84 -7.63
CA ALA A 107 -5.39 14.19 -6.39
C ALA A 107 -4.27 13.20 -6.06
N ARG A 108 -4.49 11.89 -6.32
CA ARG A 108 -3.46 10.87 -6.18
C ARG A 108 -2.28 11.12 -7.12
N ALA A 109 -2.55 11.44 -8.39
CA ALA A 109 -1.50 11.73 -9.36
C ALA A 109 -0.66 12.94 -8.94
N GLN A 110 -1.31 14.01 -8.49
CA GLN A 110 -0.64 15.20 -7.96
C GLN A 110 0.27 14.85 -6.77
N LEU A 111 -0.26 14.10 -5.80
CA LEU A 111 0.49 13.68 -4.62
C LEU A 111 1.73 12.84 -4.96
N VAL A 112 1.65 11.97 -5.98
CA VAL A 112 2.77 11.15 -6.44
C VAL A 112 3.88 11.98 -7.08
N GLU A 113 3.52 13.05 -7.80
CA GLU A 113 4.48 14.01 -8.36
C GLU A 113 5.14 14.85 -7.25
N ASP A 114 4.36 15.30 -6.26
CA ASP A 114 4.85 16.14 -5.16
C ASP A 114 5.72 15.37 -4.16
N PHE A 115 5.45 14.07 -3.97
CA PHE A 115 6.15 13.21 -3.00
C PHE A 115 6.70 11.94 -3.67
N PRO A 116 7.91 12.00 -4.28
CA PRO A 116 8.50 10.85 -4.95
C PRO A 116 8.61 9.62 -4.03
N GLY A 117 8.04 8.50 -4.47
CA GLY A 117 8.05 7.24 -3.71
C GLY A 117 6.88 7.06 -2.74
N ILE A 118 5.96 8.02 -2.61
CA ILE A 118 4.74 7.82 -1.82
C ILE A 118 3.85 6.71 -2.40
N GLU A 119 3.87 6.51 -3.72
CA GLU A 119 3.14 5.43 -4.38
C GLU A 119 3.62 4.05 -3.91
N ALA A 120 4.94 3.90 -3.70
CA ALA A 120 5.52 2.67 -3.17
C ALA A 120 5.05 2.40 -1.74
N ALA A 121 4.85 3.45 -0.92
CA ALA A 121 4.27 3.31 0.41
C ALA A 121 2.81 2.82 0.35
N PHE A 122 2.04 3.27 -0.64
CA PHE A 122 0.66 2.82 -0.83
C PHE A 122 0.60 1.34 -1.20
N ILE A 123 1.47 0.92 -2.13
CA ILE A 123 1.60 -0.48 -2.54
C ILE A 123 2.08 -1.35 -1.37
N ALA A 124 3.07 -0.87 -0.60
CA ALA A 124 3.57 -1.59 0.56
C ALA A 124 2.47 -1.83 1.60
N SER A 125 1.68 -0.79 1.92
CA SER A 125 0.51 -0.92 2.81
C SER A 125 -0.51 -1.92 2.25
N TYR A 126 -0.82 -1.87 0.96
CA TYR A 126 -1.71 -2.86 0.34
C TYR A 126 -1.19 -4.29 0.49
N LEU A 127 0.09 -4.55 0.21
CA LEU A 127 0.67 -5.89 0.30
C LEU A 127 0.73 -6.39 1.76
N GLN A 128 1.16 -5.54 2.69
CA GLN A 128 1.21 -5.84 4.12
C GLN A 128 -0.19 -6.12 4.68
N SER A 129 -1.17 -5.28 4.32
CA SER A 129 -2.56 -5.46 4.71
C SER A 129 -3.23 -6.71 4.12
N ARG A 130 -2.52 -7.53 3.31
CA ARG A 130 -2.98 -8.84 2.84
C ARG A 130 -2.35 -10.01 3.61
N ASP A 131 -1.33 -9.75 4.41
CA ASP A 131 -0.63 -10.75 5.21
C ASP A 131 -1.54 -11.23 6.36
N PRO A 132 -1.90 -12.53 6.39
CA PRO A 132 -2.77 -13.08 7.42
C PRO A 132 -2.16 -13.05 8.83
N ASP A 133 -0.83 -13.09 8.95
CA ASP A 133 -0.17 -13.12 10.26
C ASP A 133 -0.19 -11.74 10.91
N GLN A 134 0.07 -10.69 10.13
CA GLN A 134 -0.10 -9.31 10.57
C GLN A 134 -1.55 -9.00 10.97
N LYS A 135 -2.53 -9.58 10.26
CA LYS A 135 -3.96 -9.48 10.62
C LYS A 135 -4.30 -10.18 11.91
N ARG A 136 -3.70 -11.35 12.18
CA ARG A 136 -3.91 -12.06 13.46
C ARG A 136 -3.32 -11.29 14.62
N GLU A 137 -2.13 -10.72 14.46
CA GLU A 137 -1.50 -9.88 15.49
C GLU A 137 -2.28 -8.59 15.74
N ALA A 138 -2.73 -7.90 14.69
CA ALA A 138 -3.57 -6.71 14.83
C ALA A 138 -4.94 -7.04 15.47
N ALA A 139 -5.55 -8.17 15.10
CA ALA A 139 -6.79 -8.63 15.71
C ALA A 139 -6.60 -9.00 17.20
N ALA A 140 -5.47 -9.62 17.56
CA ALA A 140 -5.14 -9.93 18.95
C ALA A 140 -4.99 -8.64 19.78
N LYS A 141 -4.21 -7.67 19.30
CA LYS A 141 -4.01 -6.36 19.97
C LYS A 141 -5.32 -5.57 20.12
N ASN A 142 -6.20 -5.60 19.11
CA ASN A 142 -7.50 -4.91 19.16
C ASN A 142 -8.55 -5.65 20.01
N SER A 143 -8.33 -6.92 20.33
CA SER A 143 -9.21 -7.72 21.20
C SER A 143 -8.85 -7.62 22.69
N GLU A 144 -7.67 -7.08 23.01
CA GLU A 144 -7.31 -6.68 24.36
C GLU A 144 -8.08 -5.39 24.71
N VAL A 145 -9.16 -5.55 25.47
CA VAL A 145 -9.97 -4.44 26.00
C VAL A 145 -9.04 -3.43 26.69
N PRO A 146 -9.17 -2.10 26.48
CA PRO A 146 -8.49 -1.14 27.33
C PRO A 146 -8.97 -1.36 28.77
N SER A 147 -8.11 -1.97 29.57
CA SER A 147 -8.37 -2.22 30.98
C SER A 147 -8.21 -0.91 31.74
N GLY A 148 -9.34 -0.28 32.09
CA GLY A 148 -9.43 0.83 33.04
C GLY A 148 -8.90 2.18 32.52
N THR A 149 -9.49 3.31 32.89
CA THR A 149 -9.90 3.62 34.26
C THR A 149 -11.13 4.54 34.25
N THR A 150 -12.05 4.21 35.16
CA THR A 150 -13.21 5.01 35.59
C THR A 150 -12.78 6.23 36.39
#